data_AF-A0A9C8FWE6-F1
#
_entry.id   AF-A0A9C8FWE6-F1
#
_cell.length_a   1.000
_cell.length_b   1.000
_cell.length_c   1.000
_cell.angle_alpha   90.00
_cell.angle_beta   90.00
_cell.angle_gamma   90.00
#
_symmetry.space_group_name_H-M   'P 1'
#
loop_
_entity.id
_entity.type
_entity.pdbx_description
1 polymer ?
#
loop_
_entity_poly.entity_id
_entity_poly.type
_entity_poly.pdbx_seq_one_letter_code
_entity_poly.pdbx_strand_id
1 'polypeptide(L)'
;TAEVITEDGWFRTGDLGYMDKDGYLYIRGRLKNMILGPSGENIYPEAIEALINEYDFVLDSLVLEQQGKLVARVRLDYQALTEHVRDLAESAGDLSKQVGDYLNTLKKNVNKRLNVFNRVSVIVEEEKDFEKTPTKKIKRYLYTHLGNKDKIEEKEQQKRKDDQRYAAPKAEVLQEETEKKATRNRRKKDTRDETEGK
;
A
#
# COMPACT_ATOMS: atom_id res chain seq x y z
N THR A 1 -9.14 -30.28 -16.34
CA THR A 1 -10.16 -31.04 -15.58
C THR A 1 -9.59 -32.29 -14.94
N ALA A 2 -8.74 -33.06 -15.61
CA ALA A 2 -8.09 -34.23 -15.00
C ALA A 2 -7.24 -33.89 -13.74
N GLU A 3 -6.57 -32.73 -13.72
CA GLU A 3 -5.72 -32.29 -12.60
C GLU A 3 -6.44 -32.10 -11.26
N VAL A 4 -7.77 -31.95 -11.26
CA VAL A 4 -8.57 -31.72 -10.05
C VAL A 4 -9.34 -32.95 -9.60
N ILE A 5 -9.18 -34.09 -10.28
CA ILE A 5 -9.80 -35.36 -9.93
C ILE A 5 -8.69 -36.36 -9.60
N THR A 6 -8.81 -37.06 -8.48
CA THR A 6 -7.88 -38.14 -8.10
C THR A 6 -8.16 -39.40 -8.91
N GLU A 7 -7.23 -40.36 -8.92
CA GLU A 7 -7.37 -41.61 -9.69
C GLU A 7 -8.60 -42.45 -9.24
N ASP A 8 -9.01 -42.30 -8.00
CA ASP A 8 -10.21 -42.90 -7.40
C ASP A 8 -11.48 -42.05 -7.51
N GLY A 9 -11.44 -40.93 -8.26
CA GLY A 9 -12.62 -40.15 -8.65
C GLY A 9 -13.01 -39.00 -7.70
N TRP A 10 -12.20 -38.70 -6.68
CA TRP A 10 -12.48 -37.61 -5.74
C TRP A 10 -12.05 -36.24 -6.28
N PHE A 11 -12.84 -35.22 -5.96
CA PHE A 11 -12.55 -33.84 -6.33
C PHE A 11 -11.58 -33.17 -5.33
N ARG A 12 -10.49 -32.63 -5.86
CA ARG A 12 -9.51 -31.83 -5.11
C ARG A 12 -10.02 -30.41 -4.94
N THR A 13 -10.69 -30.14 -3.81
CA THR A 13 -11.22 -28.79 -3.47
C THR A 13 -10.12 -27.72 -3.42
N GLY A 14 -8.91 -28.11 -3.04
CA GLY A 14 -7.79 -27.19 -2.79
C GLY A 14 -7.91 -26.44 -1.46
N ASP A 15 -8.88 -26.82 -0.61
CA ASP A 15 -8.98 -26.35 0.77
C ASP A 15 -8.17 -27.30 1.67
N LEU A 16 -7.37 -26.72 2.56
CA LEU A 16 -6.57 -27.45 3.54
C LEU A 16 -7.35 -27.53 4.84
N GLY A 17 -7.37 -28.72 5.44
CA GLY A 17 -8.01 -28.95 6.71
C GLY A 17 -7.45 -30.17 7.41
N TYR A 18 -7.90 -30.38 8.64
CA TYR A 18 -7.61 -31.59 9.42
C TYR A 18 -8.88 -32.05 10.12
N MET A 19 -9.02 -33.36 10.29
CA MET A 19 -10.03 -33.92 11.19
C MET A 19 -9.43 -34.07 12.57
N ASP A 20 -10.19 -33.73 13.61
CA ASP A 20 -9.82 -34.03 14.98
C ASP A 20 -10.14 -35.49 15.35
N LYS A 21 -9.96 -35.82 16.63
CA LYS A 21 -10.21 -37.18 17.15
C LYS A 21 -11.69 -37.54 17.19
N ASP A 22 -12.56 -36.55 17.20
CA ASP A 22 -14.01 -36.71 17.31
C ASP A 22 -14.69 -36.69 15.92
N GLY A 23 -13.90 -36.55 14.85
CA GLY A 23 -14.36 -36.58 13.46
C GLY A 23 -14.80 -35.22 12.92
N TYR A 24 -14.53 -34.12 13.63
CA TYR A 24 -14.85 -32.78 13.15
C TYR A 24 -13.77 -32.27 12.19
N LEU A 25 -14.20 -31.77 11.02
CA LEU A 25 -13.33 -31.19 10.01
C LEU A 25 -13.10 -29.69 10.29
N TYR A 26 -11.83 -29.31 10.42
CA TYR A 26 -11.40 -27.92 10.58
C TYR A 26 -10.66 -27.45 9.33
N ILE A 27 -11.11 -26.33 8.76
CA ILE A 27 -10.48 -25.71 7.60
C ILE A 27 -9.40 -24.72 8.05
N ARG A 28 -8.19 -24.85 7.51
CA ARG A 28 -7.05 -23.95 7.78
C ARG A 28 -6.90 -22.84 6.75
N GLY A 29 -7.26 -23.09 5.49
CA GLY A 29 -7.13 -22.11 4.41
C GLY A 29 -7.03 -22.78 3.04
N ARG A 30 -6.72 -22.00 2.00
CA ARG A 30 -6.56 -22.50 0.63
C ARG A 30 -5.11 -22.94 0.39
N LEU A 31 -4.90 -24.12 -0.20
CA LEU A 31 -3.57 -24.61 -0.56
C LEU A 31 -2.78 -23.62 -1.41
N LYS A 32 -3.44 -22.93 -2.35
CA LYS A 32 -2.82 -21.93 -3.22
C LYS A 32 -2.46 -20.61 -2.52
N ASN A 33 -3.04 -20.33 -1.35
CA ASN A 33 -2.82 -19.10 -0.60
C ASN A 33 -1.81 -19.28 0.53
N MET A 34 -1.50 -20.53 0.89
CA MET A 34 -0.52 -20.85 1.93
C MET A 34 0.83 -20.22 1.59
N ILE A 35 1.40 -19.50 2.55
CA ILE A 35 2.74 -18.93 2.47
C ILE A 35 3.70 -19.90 3.17
N LEU A 36 4.77 -20.28 2.50
CA LEU A 36 5.86 -21.01 3.13
C LEU A 36 6.83 -20.01 3.76
N GLY A 37 6.95 -20.03 5.08
CA GLY A 37 7.84 -19.12 5.80
C GLY A 37 9.32 -19.50 5.62
N PRO A 38 10.26 -18.60 6.00
CA PRO A 38 11.70 -18.79 5.79
C PRO A 38 12.27 -20.03 6.48
N SER A 39 11.61 -20.54 7.53
CA SER A 39 12.04 -21.73 8.27
C SER A 39 11.26 -22.99 7.87
N GLY A 40 10.49 -22.93 6.77
CA GLY A 40 9.70 -24.03 6.24
C GLY A 40 8.33 -24.21 6.91
N GLU A 41 7.88 -23.24 7.70
CA GLU A 41 6.58 -23.28 8.35
C GLU A 41 5.42 -22.88 7.43
N ASN A 42 4.26 -23.51 7.59
CA ASN A 42 3.07 -23.20 6.81
C ASN A 42 2.28 -22.06 7.48
N ILE A 43 2.22 -20.92 6.80
CA ILE A 43 1.46 -19.75 7.21
C ILE A 43 0.17 -19.68 6.38
N TYR A 44 -0.96 -19.53 7.06
CA TYR A 44 -2.29 -19.43 6.44
C TYR A 44 -2.79 -17.98 6.56
N PRO A 45 -2.70 -17.16 5.50
CA PRO A 45 -3.09 -15.75 5.54
C PRO A 45 -4.51 -15.54 6.04
N GLU A 46 -5.44 -16.41 5.66
CA GLU A 46 -6.86 -16.28 6.00
C GLU A 46 -7.11 -16.30 7.51
N ALA A 47 -6.30 -17.05 8.28
CA ALA A 47 -6.41 -17.07 9.73
C ALA A 47 -5.93 -15.75 10.37
N ILE A 48 -4.91 -15.12 9.78
CA ILE A 48 -4.40 -13.83 10.22
C ILE A 48 -5.40 -12.72 9.82
N GLU A 49 -5.97 -12.80 8.63
CA GLU A 49 -6.99 -11.87 8.12
C GLU A 49 -8.25 -11.93 8.97
N ALA A 50 -8.74 -13.13 9.30
CA ALA A 50 -9.88 -13.31 10.20
C ALA A 50 -9.64 -12.61 11.54
N LEU A 51 -8.45 -12.78 12.11
CA LEU A 51 -8.05 -12.11 13.35
C LEU A 51 -7.99 -10.58 13.23
N ILE A 52 -7.50 -10.05 12.11
CA ILE A 52 -7.44 -8.60 11.86
C ILE A 52 -8.86 -8.02 11.68
N ASN A 53 -9.76 -8.77 11.04
CA ASN A 53 -11.15 -8.35 10.79
C ASN A 53 -12.03 -8.41 12.04
N GLU A 54 -11.55 -8.93 13.18
CA GLU A 54 -12.26 -8.86 14.46
C GLU A 54 -12.23 -7.45 15.09
N TYR A 55 -11.42 -6.52 14.57
CA TYR A 55 -11.27 -5.18 15.14
C TYR A 55 -12.26 -4.18 14.51
N ASP A 56 -12.91 -3.38 15.36
CA ASP A 56 -14.09 -2.57 15.01
C ASP A 56 -13.92 -1.63 13.81
N PHE A 57 -12.72 -1.09 13.60
CA PHE A 57 -12.47 -0.12 12.52
C PHE A 57 -11.90 -0.76 11.26
N VAL A 58 -11.85 -2.10 11.18
CA VAL A 58 -11.38 -2.83 10.00
C VAL A 58 -12.57 -3.34 9.19
N LEU A 59 -12.68 -2.89 7.94
CA LEU A 59 -13.68 -3.38 7.00
C LEU A 59 -13.24 -4.66 6.31
N ASP A 60 -11.99 -4.70 5.87
CA ASP A 60 -11.39 -5.83 5.17
C ASP A 60 -9.89 -5.85 5.40
N SER A 61 -9.29 -7.03 5.32
CA SER A 61 -7.84 -7.21 5.35
C SER A 61 -7.37 -8.22 4.32
N LEU A 62 -6.13 -8.04 3.89
CA LEU A 62 -5.41 -8.93 3.00
C LEU A 62 -3.95 -9.06 3.45
N VAL A 63 -3.54 -10.29 3.77
CA VAL A 63 -2.18 -10.62 4.20
C VAL A 63 -1.42 -11.26 3.05
N LEU A 64 -0.27 -10.70 2.71
CA LEU A 64 0.60 -11.15 1.62
C LEU A 64 2.03 -11.32 2.10
N GLU A 65 2.80 -12.11 1.37
CA GLU A 65 4.25 -12.12 1.49
C GLU A 65 4.83 -11.07 0.54
N GLN A 66 5.71 -10.22 1.06
CA GLN A 66 6.50 -9.27 0.29
C GLN A 66 7.94 -9.23 0.82
N GLN A 67 8.91 -9.59 -0.02
CA GLN A 67 10.35 -9.55 0.30
C GLN A 67 10.72 -10.34 1.57
N GLY A 68 10.17 -11.54 1.71
CA GLY A 68 10.35 -12.45 2.86
C GLY A 68 9.56 -12.04 4.10
N LYS A 69 8.65 -11.08 4.01
CA LYS A 69 7.91 -10.52 5.15
C LYS A 69 6.41 -10.60 4.95
N LEU A 70 5.69 -10.91 6.03
CA LEU A 70 4.24 -10.82 6.05
C LEU A 70 3.80 -9.35 6.15
N VAL A 71 3.04 -8.89 5.17
CA VAL A 71 2.47 -7.55 5.09
C VAL A 71 0.95 -7.69 5.09
N ALA A 72 0.27 -6.98 6.00
CA ALA A 72 -1.19 -6.87 5.96
C ALA A 72 -1.59 -5.52 5.35
N ARG A 73 -2.49 -5.54 4.37
CA ARG A 73 -3.19 -4.38 3.84
C ARG A 73 -4.58 -4.34 4.47
N VAL A 74 -4.99 -3.20 5.00
CA VAL A 74 -6.23 -3.06 5.78
C VAL A 74 -7.04 -1.89 5.27
N ARG A 75 -8.31 -2.16 4.93
CA ARG A 75 -9.31 -1.14 4.62
C ARG A 75 -9.98 -0.70 5.92
N LEU A 76 -9.91 0.58 6.23
CA LEU A 76 -10.47 1.13 7.47
C LEU A 76 -11.87 1.71 7.25
N ASP A 77 -12.72 1.54 8.27
CA ASP A 77 -13.95 2.32 8.40
C ASP A 77 -13.61 3.70 8.95
N TYR A 78 -13.41 4.66 8.05
CA TYR A 78 -13.10 6.04 8.41
C TYR A 78 -14.23 6.73 9.17
N GLN A 79 -15.49 6.34 8.91
CA GLN A 79 -16.61 6.95 9.60
C GLN A 79 -16.57 6.54 11.06
N ALA A 80 -16.52 5.23 11.34
CA ALA A 80 -16.44 4.71 12.69
C ALA A 80 -15.17 5.19 13.43
N LEU A 81 -14.03 5.23 12.73
CA LEU A 81 -12.77 5.70 13.30
C LEU A 81 -12.82 7.19 13.67
N THR A 82 -13.37 8.03 12.79
CA THR A 82 -13.46 9.48 13.04
C THR A 82 -14.44 9.79 14.15
N GLU A 83 -15.56 9.07 14.24
CA GLU A 83 -16.52 9.18 15.35
C GLU A 83 -15.85 8.82 16.69
N HIS A 84 -15.12 7.70 16.73
CA HIS A 84 -14.40 7.26 17.92
C HIS A 84 -13.33 8.26 18.37
N VAL A 85 -12.58 8.84 17.43
CA VAL A 85 -11.53 9.82 17.73
C VAL A 85 -12.12 11.17 18.14
N ARG A 86 -13.24 11.61 17.53
CA ARG A 86 -13.97 12.82 17.95
C ARG A 86 -14.42 12.74 19.40
N ASP A 87 -14.88 11.57 19.83
CA ASP A 87 -15.28 11.33 21.22
C ASP A 87 -14.07 11.33 22.18
N LEU A 88 -12.88 10.99 21.69
CA LEU A 88 -11.64 10.92 22.48
C LEU A 88 -10.85 12.25 22.54
N ALA A 89 -11.04 13.17 21.60
CA ALA A 89 -10.30 14.42 21.60
C ALA A 89 -11.00 15.60 20.89
N GLU A 90 -11.12 16.71 21.61
CA GLU A 90 -11.13 18.08 21.08
C GLU A 90 -9.81 18.46 20.34
N SER A 91 -8.90 17.52 20.09
CA SER A 91 -7.56 17.81 19.57
C SER A 91 -7.54 17.80 18.04
N ALA A 92 -7.18 18.96 17.49
CA ALA A 92 -6.75 19.22 16.13
C ALA A 92 -5.47 18.44 15.75
N GLY A 93 -5.50 17.12 15.83
CA GLY A 93 -4.45 16.23 15.35
C GLY A 93 -4.63 15.92 13.87
N ASP A 94 -3.52 15.75 13.16
CA ASP A 94 -3.51 15.25 11.78
C ASP A 94 -4.11 13.83 11.72
N LEU A 95 -5.20 13.66 10.96
CA LEU A 95 -5.89 12.39 10.76
C LEU A 95 -4.93 11.29 10.30
N SER A 96 -3.97 11.63 9.43
CA SER A 96 -2.98 10.66 8.94
C SER A 96 -2.15 10.06 10.07
N LYS A 97 -1.77 10.90 11.05
CA LYS A 97 -1.03 10.45 12.22
C LYS A 97 -1.87 9.53 13.10
N GLN A 98 -3.14 9.87 13.32
CA GLN A 98 -4.07 9.06 14.12
C GLN A 98 -4.30 7.68 13.49
N VAL A 99 -4.49 7.63 12.18
CA VAL A 99 -4.57 6.37 11.42
C VAL A 99 -3.29 5.56 11.59
N GLY A 100 -2.12 6.19 11.44
CA GLY A 100 -0.83 5.52 11.65
C GLY A 100 -0.67 4.95 13.06
N ASP A 101 -1.07 5.70 14.09
CA ASP A 101 -1.03 5.26 15.49
C ASP A 101 -2.01 4.08 15.75
N TYR A 102 -3.20 4.14 15.14
CA TYR A 102 -4.17 3.04 15.18
C TYR A 102 -3.60 1.77 14.54
N LEU A 103 -3.08 1.85 13.30
CA LEU A 103 -2.50 0.69 12.61
C LEU A 103 -1.32 0.07 13.37
N ASN A 104 -0.48 0.90 14.00
CA ASN A 104 0.59 0.41 14.86
C ASN A 104 0.06 -0.32 16.10
N THR A 105 -1.03 0.18 16.69
CA THR A 105 -1.69 -0.45 17.83
C THR A 105 -2.36 -1.77 17.43
N LEU A 106 -3.08 -1.77 16.30
CA LEU A 106 -3.67 -2.95 15.66
C LEU A 106 -2.63 -4.04 15.44
N LYS A 107 -1.50 -3.70 14.81
CA LYS A 107 -0.37 -4.62 14.60
C LYS A 107 0.10 -5.25 15.92
N LYS A 108 0.31 -4.44 16.96
CA LYS A 108 0.77 -4.94 18.26
C LYS A 108 -0.25 -5.92 18.86
N ASN A 109 -1.53 -5.60 18.80
CA ASN A 109 -2.59 -6.43 19.39
C ASN A 109 -2.78 -7.74 18.62
N VAL A 110 -2.77 -7.68 17.28
CA VAL A 110 -2.80 -8.86 16.40
C VAL A 110 -1.60 -9.76 16.67
N ASN A 111 -0.37 -9.22 16.68
CA ASN A 111 0.85 -10.00 16.87
C ASN A 111 0.99 -10.63 18.27
N LYS A 112 0.28 -10.12 19.29
CA LYS A 112 0.20 -10.74 20.62
C LYS A 112 -0.60 -12.04 20.61
N ARG A 113 -1.59 -12.15 19.71
CA ARG A 113 -2.45 -13.34 19.56
C ARG A 113 -1.88 -14.36 18.57
N LEU A 114 -0.83 -14.00 17.84
CA LEU A 114 -0.18 -14.87 16.85
C LEU A 114 1.10 -15.50 17.40
N ASN A 115 1.37 -16.72 16.93
CA ASN A 115 2.69 -17.33 17.09
C ASN A 115 3.76 -16.49 16.36
N VAL A 116 5.03 -16.68 16.70
CA VAL A 116 6.14 -15.86 16.18
C VAL A 116 6.19 -15.82 14.65
N PHE A 117 5.96 -16.95 14.00
CA PHE A 117 6.07 -17.09 12.54
C PHE A 117 4.90 -16.45 11.77
N ASN A 118 3.73 -16.39 12.37
CA ASN A 118 2.54 -15.78 11.77
C ASN A 118 2.48 -14.27 11.96
N ARG A 119 3.43 -13.67 12.69
CA ARG A 119 3.41 -12.23 12.99
C ARG A 119 3.58 -11.40 11.74
N VAL A 120 2.72 -10.41 11.57
CA VAL A 120 2.81 -9.43 10.49
C VAL A 120 3.93 -8.44 10.79
N SER A 121 4.80 -8.21 9.79
CA SER A 121 5.90 -7.26 9.87
C SER A 121 5.40 -5.83 9.85
N VAL A 122 4.38 -5.55 9.03
CA VAL A 122 3.75 -4.23 8.92
C VAL A 122 2.27 -4.40 8.57
N ILE A 123 1.46 -3.48 9.08
CA ILE A 123 0.09 -3.27 8.62
C ILE A 123 0.08 -1.91 7.93
N VAL A 124 -0.34 -1.90 6.67
CA VAL A 124 -0.49 -0.67 5.87
C VAL A 124 -1.96 -0.47 5.57
N GLU A 125 -2.33 0.79 5.40
CA GLU A 125 -3.65 1.13 4.93
C GLU A 125 -3.82 0.78 3.44
N GLU A 126 -5.00 0.26 3.11
CA GLU A 126 -5.52 0.25 1.74
C GLU A 126 -6.67 1.28 1.66
N GLU A 127 -6.44 2.38 0.93
CA GLU A 127 -7.43 3.46 0.81
C GLU A 127 -8.66 3.04 -0.01
N LYS A 128 -8.42 2.21 -1.03
CA LYS A 128 -9.45 1.74 -1.96
C LYS A 128 -10.03 0.41 -1.50
N ASP A 129 -11.28 0.17 -1.87
CA ASP A 129 -11.89 -1.13 -1.61
C ASP A 129 -11.18 -2.23 -2.38
N PHE A 130 -11.05 -3.40 -1.74
CA PHE A 130 -10.48 -4.56 -2.41
C PHE A 130 -11.37 -5.02 -3.56
N GLU A 131 -10.74 -5.34 -4.69
CA GLU A 131 -11.40 -5.96 -5.82
C GLU A 131 -11.97 -7.32 -5.41
N LYS A 132 -13.30 -7.46 -5.51
CA LYS A 132 -14.02 -8.63 -5.00
C LYS A 132 -14.74 -9.39 -6.11
N THR A 133 -14.98 -10.67 -5.87
CA THR A 133 -15.90 -11.48 -6.67
C THR A 133 -17.36 -11.10 -6.35
N PRO A 134 -18.35 -11.53 -7.15
CA PRO A 134 -19.77 -11.37 -6.81
C PRO A 134 -20.13 -11.97 -5.44
N THR A 135 -19.38 -12.98 -4.99
CA THR A 135 -19.49 -13.60 -3.66
C THR A 135 -18.74 -12.84 -2.56
N LYS A 136 -18.33 -11.59 -2.83
CA LYS A 136 -17.59 -10.68 -1.93
C LYS A 136 -16.21 -11.16 -1.48
N LYS A 137 -15.64 -12.20 -2.09
CA LYS A 137 -14.27 -12.66 -1.79
C LYS A 137 -13.24 -11.78 -2.49
N ILE A 138 -12.19 -11.39 -1.77
CA ILE A 138 -11.09 -10.60 -2.34
C ILE A 138 -10.38 -11.40 -3.44
N LYS A 139 -10.16 -10.78 -4.59
CA LYS A 139 -9.39 -11.30 -5.72
C LYS A 139 -7.89 -11.17 -5.43
N ARG A 140 -7.39 -11.96 -4.46
CA ARG A 140 -5.99 -11.96 -3.96
C ARG A 140 -4.93 -11.88 -5.06
N TYR A 141 -5.11 -12.60 -6.17
CA TYR A 141 -4.15 -12.66 -7.28
C TYR A 141 -3.82 -11.28 -7.87
N LEU A 142 -4.75 -10.32 -7.77
CA LEU A 142 -4.52 -8.94 -8.22
C LEU A 142 -3.47 -8.22 -7.37
N TYR A 143 -3.26 -8.62 -6.12
CA TYR A 143 -2.40 -7.95 -5.15
C TYR A 143 -1.06 -8.67 -4.93
N THR A 144 -1.00 -9.98 -5.19
CA THR A 144 0.23 -10.77 -5.07
C THR A 144 1.35 -10.27 -6.02
N HIS A 145 0.99 -9.68 -7.16
CA HIS A 145 1.94 -9.25 -8.19
C HIS A 145 2.17 -7.72 -8.22
N LEU A 146 1.45 -6.95 -7.40
CA LEU A 146 1.58 -5.47 -7.34
C LEU A 146 2.91 -5.01 -6.76
N GLY A 147 3.66 -5.88 -6.08
CA GLY A 147 5.03 -5.56 -5.66
C GLY A 147 5.97 -5.13 -6.80
N ASN A 148 5.59 -5.37 -8.07
CA ASN A 148 6.25 -4.80 -9.25
C ASN A 148 5.56 -3.55 -9.82
N LYS A 149 4.24 -3.38 -9.68
CA LYS A 149 3.54 -2.16 -10.15
C LYS A 149 3.79 -0.98 -9.22
N ASP A 150 3.77 -1.19 -7.91
CA ASP A 150 4.10 -0.15 -6.92
C ASP A 150 5.53 0.37 -7.15
N LYS A 151 6.48 -0.51 -7.52
CA LYS A 151 7.84 -0.11 -7.95
C LYS A 151 7.89 0.65 -9.26
N ILE A 152 7.01 0.35 -10.22
CA ILE A 152 6.92 1.07 -11.50
C ILE A 152 6.30 2.45 -11.26
N GLU A 153 5.25 2.54 -10.46
CA GLU A 153 4.59 3.80 -10.10
C GLU A 153 5.50 4.67 -9.22
N GLU A 154 6.22 4.11 -8.25
CA GLU A 154 7.24 4.82 -7.47
C GLU A 154 8.40 5.31 -8.35
N LYS A 155 8.90 4.47 -9.27
CA LYS A 155 9.94 4.88 -10.24
C LYS A 155 9.44 5.95 -11.19
N GLU A 156 8.20 5.87 -11.65
CA GLU A 156 7.60 6.88 -12.51
C GLU A 156 7.32 8.18 -11.76
N GLN A 157 6.87 8.14 -10.51
CA GLN A 157 6.69 9.32 -9.67
C GLN A 157 8.04 9.98 -9.34
N GLN A 158 9.07 9.19 -9.05
CA GLN A 158 10.43 9.69 -8.83
C GLN A 158 10.99 10.31 -10.10
N LYS A 159 10.81 9.66 -11.26
CA LYS A 159 11.22 10.19 -12.56
C LYS A 159 10.47 11.49 -12.91
N ARG A 160 9.16 11.58 -12.65
CA ARG A 160 8.37 12.82 -12.82
C ARG A 160 8.87 13.96 -11.92
N LYS A 161 9.26 13.66 -10.67
CA LYS A 161 9.84 14.63 -9.72
C LYS A 161 11.23 15.09 -10.16
N ASP A 162 12.07 14.18 -10.64
CA ASP A 162 13.41 14.51 -11.13
C ASP A 162 13.34 15.31 -12.44
N ASP A 163 12.47 14.93 -13.38
CA ASP A 163 12.24 15.66 -14.64
C ASP A 163 11.70 17.09 -14.38
N GLN A 164 10.80 17.28 -13.40
CA GLN A 164 10.35 18.62 -12.98
C GLN A 164 11.48 19.45 -12.35
N ARG A 165 12.39 18.81 -11.61
CA ARG A 165 13.55 19.46 -10.98
C ARG A 165 14.58 19.94 -12.00
N TYR A 166 14.72 19.24 -13.13
CA TYR A 166 15.60 19.65 -14.25
C TYR A 166 14.93 20.63 -15.23
N ALA A 167 13.61 20.76 -15.23
CA ALA A 167 12.89 21.76 -16.04
C ALA A 167 12.90 23.17 -15.40
N ALA A 168 12.99 23.25 -14.06
CA ALA A 168 12.93 24.51 -13.32
C ALA A 168 14.09 25.52 -13.55
N PRO A 169 15.37 25.14 -13.74
CA PRO A 169 16.45 26.13 -13.80
C PRO A 169 16.64 26.77 -15.20
N LYS A 170 15.96 26.30 -16.25
CA LYS A 170 16.09 26.91 -17.59
C LYS A 170 15.20 28.14 -17.79
N ALA A 171 14.12 28.31 -17.03
CA ALA A 171 13.22 29.45 -17.18
C ALA A 171 13.80 30.73 -16.54
N GLU A 172 14.41 30.63 -15.35
CA GLU A 172 15.03 31.79 -14.67
C GLU A 172 16.33 32.25 -15.36
N VAL A 173 17.16 31.31 -15.84
CA VAL A 173 18.41 31.67 -16.54
C VAL A 173 18.13 32.36 -17.89
N LEU A 174 17.05 31.99 -18.59
CA LEU A 174 16.68 32.65 -19.85
C LEU A 174 16.11 34.06 -19.62
N GLN A 175 15.36 34.27 -18.53
CA GLN A 175 14.80 35.58 -18.19
C GLN A 175 15.90 36.59 -17.82
N GLU A 176 16.87 36.19 -16.99
CA GLU A 176 18.01 37.07 -16.66
C GLU A 176 18.86 37.46 -17.89
N GLU A 177 19.08 36.56 -18.84
CA GLU A 177 19.85 36.87 -20.05
C GLU A 177 19.10 37.83 -21.00
N THR A 178 17.77 37.73 -21.08
CA THR A 178 16.96 38.66 -21.87
C THR A 178 16.91 40.06 -21.28
N GLU A 179 16.83 40.18 -19.94
CA GLU A 179 16.83 41.47 -19.24
C GLU A 179 18.20 42.16 -19.29
N LYS A 180 19.30 41.38 -19.17
CA LYS A 180 20.68 41.88 -19.33
C LYS A 180 20.96 42.36 -20.76
N LYS A 181 20.40 41.71 -21.78
CA LYS A 181 20.47 42.18 -23.19
C LYS A 181 19.63 43.45 -23.43
N ALA A 182 18.45 43.54 -22.84
CA ALA A 182 17.58 44.71 -22.97
C ALA A 182 18.17 45.97 -22.31
N THR A 183 18.79 45.85 -21.13
CA THR A 183 19.47 46.96 -20.45
C THR A 183 20.75 47.39 -21.17
N ARG A 184 21.49 46.46 -21.78
CA ARG A 184 22.69 46.77 -22.58
C ARG A 184 22.38 47.52 -23.89
N ASN A 185 21.23 47.26 -24.51
CA ASN A 185 20.80 47.96 -25.72
C ASN A 185 20.21 49.36 -25.43
N ARG A 186 19.59 49.58 -24.27
CA ARG A 186 19.13 50.93 -23.87
C ARG A 186 20.31 51.89 -23.63
N ARG A 187 21.36 51.43 -22.93
CA ARG A 187 22.57 52.25 -22.71
C ARG A 187 23.33 52.64 -23.98
N LYS A 188 23.22 51.85 -25.06
CA LYS A 188 23.83 52.19 -26.37
C LYS A 188 23.00 53.20 -27.18
N LYS A 189 21.71 53.36 -26.87
CA LYS A 189 20.84 54.31 -27.56
C LYS A 189 20.97 55.71 -26.97
N ASP A 190 21.09 55.81 -25.64
CA ASP A 190 21.28 57.11 -24.95
C ASP A 190 22.65 57.75 -25.24
N THR A 191 23.69 56.97 -25.53
CA THR A 191 25.02 57.50 -25.91
C THR A 191 25.12 57.98 -27.37
N ARG A 192 24.06 57.85 -28.18
CA ARG A 192 24.05 58.33 -29.58
C ARG A 192 23.34 59.67 -29.77
N ASP A 193 22.43 60.05 -28.86
CA ASP A 193 21.72 61.33 -28.93
C ASP A 193 22.54 62.52 -28.39
N GLU A 194 23.66 62.30 -27.69
CA GLU A 194 24.55 63.39 -27.25
C GLU A 194 25.61 63.82 -28.29
N THR A 195 25.72 63.12 -29.43
CA THR A 195 26.73 63.43 -30.47
C THR A 195 26.21 64.11 -31.74
N GLU A 196 24.91 64.36 -31.87
CA GLU A 196 24.33 65.07 -33.05
C GLU A 196 23.76 66.46 -32.74
N GLY A 197 24.14 67.06 -31.60
CA GLY A 197 23.68 68.38 -31.16
C GLY A 197 24.80 69.39 -30.90
N LYS A 198 25.74 69.57 -31.82
CA LYS A 198 26.61 70.77 -31.93
C LYS A 198 27.02 71.03 -33.38
#